data_AF-A0A3Y9C7P9-F1
#
_entry.id   AF-A0A3Y9C7P9-F1
#
_cell.length_a   1.000
_cell.length_b   1.000
_cell.length_c   1.000
_cell.angle_alpha   90.00
_cell.angle_beta   90.00
_cell.angle_gamma   90.00
#
_symmetry.space_group_name_H-M   'P 1'
#
loop_
_entity.id
_entity.type
_entity.pdbx_description
1 polymer ?
#
loop_
_entity_poly.entity_id
_entity_poly.type
_entity_poly.pdbx_seq_one_letter_code
_entity_poly.pdbx_strand_id
1 'polypeptide(L)' 'SGFGDGTMVAPFGSLSLKARLPEGSRQLWVGYVDDYGGLQMNRYTCDVRRCALKGEGDAS' A
#
# COMPACT_ATOMS: atom_id res chain seq x y z
N SER A 1 9.43 12.60 -1.42
CA SER A 1 8.35 11.89 -2.09
C SER A 1 7.68 10.93 -1.10
N GLY A 2 6.36 11.05 -0.97
CA GLY A 2 5.49 10.08 -0.28
C GLY A 2 4.75 9.24 -1.33
N PHE A 3 3.48 8.90 -1.10
CA PHE A 3 2.62 8.23 -2.09
C PHE A 3 2.21 9.10 -3.30
N GLY A 4 2.70 10.34 -3.39
CA GLY A 4 2.32 11.30 -4.45
C GLY A 4 3.04 11.10 -5.78
N ASP A 5 4.17 10.38 -5.80
CA ASP A 5 4.95 10.11 -7.02
C ASP A 5 4.95 8.60 -7.30
N GLY A 6 4.58 8.23 -8.53
CA GLY A 6 4.64 6.84 -8.97
C GLY A 6 6.08 6.33 -9.01
N THR A 7 6.32 5.14 -8.46
CA THR A 7 7.62 4.46 -8.51
C THR A 7 7.44 2.96 -8.63
N MET A 8 8.27 2.33 -9.45
CA MET A 8 8.35 0.87 -9.57
C MET A 8 9.10 0.29 -8.37
N VAL A 9 8.54 -0.73 -7.74
CA VAL A 9 9.20 -1.53 -6.71
C VAL A 9 9.65 -2.85 -7.36
N ALA A 10 10.94 -3.18 -7.23
CA ALA A 10 11.48 -4.42 -7.79
C ALA A 10 10.90 -5.66 -7.08
N PRO A 11 10.88 -6.85 -7.75
CA PRO A 11 10.49 -8.11 -7.12
C PRO A 11 11.30 -8.38 -5.85
N PHE A 12 10.62 -8.75 -4.76
CA PHE A 12 11.20 -8.94 -3.41
C PHE A 12 11.90 -7.70 -2.83
N GLY A 13 11.76 -6.55 -3.47
CA GLY A 13 12.28 -5.27 -3.02
C GLY A 13 11.38 -4.60 -1.99
N SER A 14 11.92 -3.58 -1.34
CA SER A 14 11.17 -2.71 -0.43
C SER A 14 11.47 -1.25 -0.75
N LEU A 15 10.45 -0.40 -0.69
CA LEU A 15 10.56 1.03 -0.91
C LEU A 15 10.17 1.78 0.35
N SER A 16 11.12 2.49 0.95
CA SER A 16 10.86 3.39 2.08
C SER A 16 10.25 4.70 1.57
N LEU A 17 9.03 5.00 2.01
CA LEU A 17 8.32 6.22 1.63
C LEU A 17 8.34 7.25 2.76
N LYS A 18 8.49 8.54 2.43
CA LYS A 18 8.27 9.63 3.38
C LYS A 18 6.78 9.97 3.40
N ALA A 19 6.01 9.26 4.22
CA ALA A 19 4.58 9.50 4.42
C ALA A 19 4.28 9.74 5.90
N ARG A 20 3.38 10.68 6.18
CA ARG A 20 2.74 10.83 7.49
C ARG A 20 1.27 10.50 7.32
N LEU A 21 0.80 9.50 8.06
CA LEU A 21 -0.63 9.20 8.12
C LEU A 21 -1.29 10.15 9.13
N PRO A 22 -2.51 10.63 8.86
CA PRO A 22 -3.29 11.35 9.86
C PRO A 22 -3.47 10.50 11.12
N GLU A 23 -3.45 11.14 12.30
CA GLU A 23 -3.63 10.45 13.57
C GLU A 23 -4.96 9.66 13.59
N GLY A 24 -4.91 8.43 14.11
CA GLY A 24 -6.07 7.54 14.15
C GLY A 24 -6.45 6.87 12.82
N SER A 25 -5.71 7.11 11.73
CA SER A 25 -5.94 6.44 10.44
C SER A 25 -5.72 4.94 10.55
N ARG A 26 -6.78 4.16 10.30
CA ARG A 26 -6.74 2.68 10.29
C ARG A 26 -6.79 2.08 8.89
N GLN A 27 -6.83 2.93 7.87
CA GLN A 27 -6.94 2.50 6.47
C GLN A 27 -5.92 3.26 5.64
N LEU A 28 -5.30 2.54 4.70
CA LEU A 28 -4.38 3.10 3.71
C LEU A 28 -4.76 2.57 2.34
N TRP A 29 -4.91 3.46 1.37
CA TRP A 29 -5.09 3.09 -0.03
C TRP A 29 -3.75 3.20 -0.75
N VAL A 30 -3.38 2.13 -1.46
CA VAL A 30 -2.17 2.11 -2.29
C VAL A 30 -2.56 1.73 -3.70
N GLY A 31 -2.15 2.56 -4.65
CA GLY A 31 -2.38 2.35 -6.07
C GLY A 31 -1.28 1.56 -6.74
N TYR A 32 -1.64 0.76 -7.74
CA TYR A 32 -0.69 0.20 -8.70
C TYR A 32 -1.24 0.30 -10.13
N VAL A 33 -0.35 0.28 -11.11
CA VAL A 33 -0.72 0.20 -12.53
C VAL A 33 -0.57 -1.25 -12.97
N ASP A 34 -1.63 -1.83 -13.53
CA ASP A 34 -1.61 -3.20 -14.05
C ASP A 34 -0.99 -3.29 -15.46
N ASP A 35 -0.80 -4.51 -15.97
CA ASP A 35 -0.19 -4.77 -17.29
C ASP A 35 -1.01 -4.21 -18.47
N TYR A 36 -2.26 -3.80 -18.24
CA TYR A 36 -3.14 -3.16 -19.22
C TYR A 36 -3.14 -1.63 -19.10
N GLY A 37 -2.32 -1.07 -18.19
CA GLY A 37 -2.24 0.36 -17.93
C GLY A 37 -3.35 0.92 -17.03
N GLY A 38 -4.17 0.05 -16.43
CA GLY A 38 -5.24 0.43 -15.52
C GLY A 38 -4.71 0.78 -14.12
N LEU A 39 -5.24 1.85 -13.53
CA LEU A 39 -4.96 2.20 -12.13
C LEU A 39 -5.88 1.42 -11.19
N GLN A 40 -5.29 0.55 -10.38
CA GLN A 40 -5.99 -0.28 -9.40
C GLN A 40 -5.71 0.18 -7.98
N MET A 41 -6.71 0.11 -7.09
CA MET A 41 -6.62 0.61 -5.72
C MET A 41 -6.81 -0.51 -4.69
N ASN A 42 -5.77 -0.77 -3.91
CA ASN A 42 -5.79 -1.75 -2.84
C ASN A 42 -6.00 -1.08 -1.47
N ARG A 43 -6.98 -1.57 -0.70
CA ARG A 43 -7.26 -1.10 0.65
C ARG A 43 -6.54 -1.93 1.72
N TYR A 44 -5.62 -1.30 2.42
CA TYR A 44 -4.90 -1.87 3.55
C TYR A 44 -5.55 -1.45 4.87
N THR A 45 -5.59 -2.39 5.82
CA THR A 45 -5.99 -2.12 7.22
C THR A 45 -4.74 -2.01 8.08
N CYS A 46 -4.65 -0.95 8.89
CA CYS A 46 -3.47 -0.63 9.68
C CYS A 46 -3.70 -0.88 11.18
N ASP A 47 -2.70 -1.47 11.81
CA ASP A 47 -2.49 -1.46 13.25
C ASP A 47 -1.37 -0.47 13.63
N VAL A 48 -0.89 -0.51 14.88
CA VAL A 48 0.12 0.42 15.41
C VAL A 48 1.49 0.28 14.71
N ARG A 49 1.76 -0.85 14.04
CA ARG A 49 3.06 -1.18 13.45
C ARG A 49 3.03 -1.39 11.94
N ARG A 50 1.93 -1.87 11.37
CA ARG A 50 1.86 -2.27 9.96
C ARG A 50 0.48 -2.08 9.35
N CYS A 51 0.45 -1.96 8.03
CA CYS A 51 -0.75 -2.03 7.21
C CYS A 51 -0.72 -3.30 6.36
N ALA A 52 -1.83 -4.05 6.30
CA ALA A 52 -1.94 -5.28 5.53
C ALA A 52 -3.18 -5.26 4.62
N LEU A 53 -3.04 -5.80 3.41
CA LEU A 53 -4.17 -6.01 2.50
C LEU A 53 -5.08 -7.07 3.12
N LYS A 54 -6.39 -6.81 3.20
CA LYS A 54 -7.32 -7.80 3.72
C LYS A 54 -7.60 -8.83 2.62
N GLY A 55 -7.05 -10.04 2.78
CA GLY A 55 -7.27 -11.17 1.87
C GLY A 55 -6.01 -11.70 1.17
N GLU A 56 -5.00 -12.11 1.93
CA GLU A 56 -3.99 -13.10 1.50
C GLU A 56 -3.32 -13.74 2.74
N GLY A 57 -4.15 -14.20 3.69
CA GLY A 57 -3.66 -14.76 4.96
C GLY A 57 -4.73 -15.11 6.01
N ASP A 58 -6.00 -14.72 5.81
CA ASP A 58 -7.14 -15.26 6.58
C ASP A 58 -7.78 -16.46 5.84
N ALA A 59 -6.94 -17.38 5.34
CA ALA A 59 -7.38 -18.75 5.12
C ALA A 59 -7.14 -19.49 6.45
N SER A 60 -8.26 -19.90 7.06
CA SER A 60 -8.34 -20.67 8.30
C SER A 60 -7.49 -21.95 8.29
#